data_AF-A0A7C3DR96-F1
#
_entry.id   AF-A0A7C3DR96-F1
#
_cell.length_a   1.000
_cell.length_b   1.000
_cell.length_c   1.000
_cell.angle_alpha   90.00
_cell.angle_beta   90.00
_cell.angle_gamma   90.00
#
_symmetry.space_group_name_H-M   'P 1'
#
loop_
_entity.id
_entity.type
_entity.pdbx_description
1 polymer ?
#
loop_
_entity_poly.entity_id
_entity_poly.type
_entity_poly.pdbx_seq_one_letter_code
_entity_poly.pdbx_strand_id
1 'polypeptide(L)' 'MTLDFSKTILEKVSFDRYLFSKELRKLVIWMGNEHDEVKNLYKWCVDNFGQEYSDVIHQVFDRQQFKD' A
#
# COMPACT_ATOMS: atom_id res chain seq x y z
N MET A 1 -2.55 10.97 7.46
CA MET A 1 -1.23 10.31 7.43
C MET A 1 -0.61 10.65 6.09
N THR A 2 0.62 11.14 6.03
CA THR A 2 1.21 11.56 4.74
C THR A 2 1.73 10.36 3.95
N LEU A 3 1.87 10.53 2.63
CA LEU A 3 2.50 9.55 1.76
C LEU A 3 3.91 9.17 2.24
N ASP A 4 4.73 10.12 2.63
CA ASP A 4 6.11 9.84 3.06
C ASP A 4 6.18 9.06 4.37
N PHE A 5 5.25 9.31 5.29
CA PHE A 5 5.14 8.50 6.50
C PHE A 5 4.68 7.07 6.18
N SER A 6 3.78 6.92 5.20
CA SER A 6 3.31 5.62 4.72
C SER A 6 4.45 4.79 4.11
N LYS A 7 5.29 5.41 3.27
CA LYS A 7 6.50 4.80 2.70
C LYS A 7 7.45 4.31 3.79
N THR A 8 7.75 5.17 4.76
CA THR A 8 8.64 4.86 5.90
C THR A 8 8.15 3.65 6.69
N ILE A 9 6.84 3.52 6.92
CA ILE A 9 6.28 2.34 7.60
C ILE A 9 6.52 1.10 6.76
N LEU A 10 6.18 1.13 5.48
CA LEU A 10 6.27 -0.02 4.59
C LEU A 10 7.71 -0.52 4.45
N GLU A 11 8.69 0.38 4.32
CA GLU A 11 10.12 0.04 4.34
C GLU A 11 10.52 -0.65 5.65
N LYS A 12 10.02 -0.19 6.79
CA LYS A 12 10.36 -0.78 8.09
C LYS A 12 9.75 -2.16 8.30
N VAL A 13 8.63 -2.47 7.65
CA VAL A 13 7.95 -3.76 7.81
C VAL A 13 8.12 -4.71 6.62
N SER A 14 8.82 -4.29 5.55
CA SER A 14 8.96 -5.08 4.32
C SER A 14 9.80 -6.35 4.48
N PHE A 15 10.52 -6.50 5.60
CA PHE A 15 11.25 -7.73 5.93
C PHE A 15 10.33 -8.91 6.28
N ASP A 16 9.05 -8.64 6.59
CA ASP A 16 8.07 -9.66 6.91
C ASP A 16 6.80 -9.46 6.06
N ARG A 17 6.51 -10.45 5.22
CA ARG A 17 5.37 -10.44 4.30
C ARG A 17 4.03 -10.18 4.98
N TYR A 18 3.83 -10.76 6.16
CA TYR A 18 2.59 -10.59 6.90
C TYR A 18 2.46 -9.17 7.46
N LEU A 19 3.53 -8.63 8.03
CA LEU A 19 3.57 -7.24 8.52
C LEU A 19 3.40 -6.23 7.39
N PHE A 20 4.11 -6.41 6.26
CA PHE A 20 3.94 -5.59 5.07
C PHE A 20 2.49 -5.56 4.61
N SER A 21 1.89 -6.74 4.42
CA SER A 21 0.49 -6.89 4.00
C SER A 21 -0.49 -6.24 4.98
N LYS A 22 -0.23 -6.38 6.29
CA LYS A 22 -1.06 -5.81 7.36
C LYS A 22 -1.00 -4.29 7.40
N GLU A 23 0.19 -3.70 7.35
CA GLU A 23 0.34 -2.25 7.37
C GLU A 23 -0.13 -1.62 6.06
N LEU A 24 0.15 -2.23 4.90
CA LEU A 24 -0.35 -1.75 3.61
C LEU A 24 -1.87 -1.64 3.59
N ARG A 25 -2.59 -2.63 4.11
CA ARG A 25 -4.07 -2.57 4.23
C ARG A 25 -4.53 -1.39 5.08
N LYS A 26 -3.89 -1.14 6.22
CA LYS A 26 -4.26 -0.01 7.10
C LYS A 26 -4.02 1.32 6.41
N LEU A 27 -2.88 1.47 5.74
CA LEU A 27 -2.51 2.71 5.05
C LEU A 27 -3.49 3.04 3.93
N VAL A 28 -3.87 2.05 3.11
CA VAL A 28 -4.86 2.25 2.05
C VAL A 28 -6.24 2.61 2.62
N ILE A 29 -6.69 1.97 3.71
CA ILE A 29 -7.95 2.33 4.39
C ILE A 29 -7.89 3.77 4.93
N TRP A 30 -6.77 4.17 5.54
CA TRP A 30 -6.63 5.51 6.12
C TRP A 30 -6.55 6.61 5.07
N MET A 31 -6.00 6.34 3.89
CA MET A 31 -5.94 7.30 2.79
C MET A 31 -7.18 7.30 1.89
N GLY A 32 -8.14 6.38 2.10
CA GLY A 32 -9.25 6.10 1.16
C GLY A 32 -10.13 7.29 0.72
N ASN A 33 -9.98 8.47 1.31
CA ASN A 33 -10.67 9.69 0.90
C ASN A 33 -9.86 10.55 -0.10
N GLU A 34 -8.58 10.23 -0.34
CA GLU A 34 -7.64 11.00 -1.16
C GLU A 34 -7.16 10.13 -2.35
N HIS A 35 -7.98 10.08 -3.41
CA HIS A 35 -7.74 9.20 -4.56
C HIS A 35 -6.34 9.31 -5.19
N ASP A 36 -5.79 10.53 -5.28
CA ASP A 36 -4.47 10.75 -5.87
C ASP A 36 -3.34 10.22 -4.97
N GLU A 37 -3.48 10.33 -3.65
CA GLU A 37 -2.52 9.77 -2.69
C GLU A 37 -2.51 8.24 -2.71
N VAL A 38 -3.69 7.62 -2.82
CA VAL A 38 -3.80 6.16 -2.96
C VAL A 38 -3.13 5.68 -4.25
N LYS A 39 -3.31 6.39 -5.37
CA LYS A 39 -2.63 6.08 -6.64
C LYS A 39 -1.12 6.25 -6.53
N ASN A 40 -0.66 7.32 -5.89
CA ASN A 40 0.77 7.58 -5.68
C ASN A 40 1.39 6.49 -4.81
N LEU A 41 0.71 6.03 -3.75
CA LEU A 41 1.17 4.92 -2.94
C LEU A 41 1.21 3.62 -3.75
N TYR A 42 0.18 3.31 -4.54
CA TYR A 42 0.16 2.11 -5.38
C TYR A 42 1.36 2.06 -6.32
N LYS A 43 1.59 3.14 -7.08
CA LYS A 43 2.72 3.25 -8.00
C LYS A 43 4.04 3.00 -7.27
N TRP A 44 4.24 3.67 -6.14
CA TRP A 44 5.45 3.52 -5.35
C TRP A 44 5.63 2.10 -4.80
N CYS A 45 4.55 1.44 -4.35
CA CYS A 45 4.63 0.05 -3.90
C CYS A 45 5.03 -0.90 -5.03
N VAL A 46 4.47 -0.73 -6.23
CA VAL A 46 4.86 -1.53 -7.40
C VAL A 46 6.33 -1.30 -7.76
N ASP A 47 6.78 -0.06 -7.79
CA ASP A 47 8.16 0.30 -8.17
C ASP A 47 9.20 -0.26 -7.16
N ASN A 48 8.89 -0.29 -5.86
CA ASN A 48 9.86 -0.67 -4.82
C ASN A 48 9.73 -2.14 -4.37
N PHE A 49 8.52 -2.70 -4.41
CA PHE A 49 8.21 -4.01 -3.84
C PHE A 49 7.52 -4.95 -4.81
N GLY A 50 7.29 -4.54 -6.07
CA GLY A 50 6.56 -5.35 -7.04
C GLY A 50 7.23 -6.69 -7.37
N GLN A 51 8.56 -6.78 -7.28
CA GLN A 51 9.25 -8.06 -7.52
C GLN A 51 8.94 -9.12 -6.46
N GLU A 52 8.76 -8.72 -5.20
CA GLU A 52 8.57 -9.64 -4.06
C GLU A 52 7.10 -9.76 -3.64
N TYR A 53 6.35 -8.66 -3.74
CA TYR A 53 5.02 -8.51 -3.16
C TYR A 53 3.93 -8.11 -4.17
N SER A 54 4.14 -8.34 -5.47
CA SER A 54 3.14 -8.05 -6.50
C SER A 54 1.74 -8.56 -6.14
N ASP A 55 1.61 -9.81 -5.69
CA ASP A 55 0.31 -10.40 -5.37
C ASP A 55 -0.35 -9.72 -4.15
N VAL A 56 0.42 -9.39 -3.12
CA VAL A 56 -0.07 -8.64 -1.95
C VAL A 56 -0.52 -7.23 -2.35
N ILE A 57 0.28 -6.54 -3.17
CA ILE A 57 -0.01 -5.19 -3.62
C ILE A 57 -1.32 -5.19 -4.41
N HIS A 58 -1.43 -6.02 -5.47
CA HIS A 58 -2.66 -6.10 -6.25
C HIS A 58 -3.86 -6.48 -5.39
N GLN A 59 -3.75 -7.47 -4.50
CA GLN A 59 -4.85 -7.86 -3.63
C GLN A 59 -5.36 -6.71 -2.73
N VAL A 60 -4.46 -5.89 -2.19
CA VAL A 60 -4.85 -4.80 -1.28
C VAL A 60 -5.51 -3.66 -2.05
N PHE A 61 -4.98 -3.29 -3.21
CA PHE A 61 -5.50 -2.17 -4.00
C PHE A 61 -6.73 -2.55 -4.83
N ASP A 62 -6.87 -3.79 -5.29
CA ASP A 62 -8.06 -4.27 -6.00
C ASP A 62 -9.30 -4.28 -5.09
N ARG A 63 -9.13 -4.64 -3.81
CA ARG A 63 -10.24 -4.62 -2.83
C ARG A 63 -10.75 -3.22 -2.51
N GLN A 64 -10.00 -2.18 -2.89
CA GLN A 64 -10.28 -0.79 -2.56
C GLN A 64 -10.60 0.03 -3.81
N GLN A 65 -10.54 -0.57 -5.01
CA GLN A 65 -11.10 -0.01 -6.22
C GLN A 65 -12.61 -0.30 -6.26
N PHE A 66 -13.38 0.75 -5.97
CA PHE A 66 -14.81 0.89 -6.22
C PHE A 66 -15.72 -0.11 -5.50
N LYS A 67 -16.14 0.29 -4.29
CA LYS A 67 -17.54 0.09 -3.91
C LYS A 67 -18.31 1.29 -4.45
N ASP A 68 -19.09 1.06 -5.49
CA ASP A 68 -20.25 1.90 -5.82
C ASP A 68 -21.19 1.99 -4.60
#